data_AF-A0A3Q0F0V9-F1
#
_entry.id   AF-A0A3Q0F0V9-F1
#
_cell.length_a   1.000
_cell.length_b   1.000
_cell.length_c   1.000
_cell.angle_alpha   90.00
_cell.angle_beta   90.00
_cell.angle_gamma   90.00
#
_symmetry.space_group_name_H-M   'P 1'
#
loop_
_entity.id
_entity.type
_entity.pdbx_description
1 polymer ?
#
loop_
_entity_poly.entity_id
_entity_poly.type
_entity_poly.pdbx_seq_one_letter_code
_entity_poly.pdbx_strand_id
1 'polypeptide(L)'
;MDKTKLREQALFIRTSLFDQGFLDEQFIELEELQDDANPNFVEEIVTLFYSDSVRLIYNIERGLMTNPPNFTKLDDFMHQFKGSCSSIGAKKVKTECSRFSEYCEAENFEG
;
A
#
# COMPACT_ATOMS: atom_id res chain seq x y z
N MET A 1 18.86 -26.07 0.16
CA MET A 1 18.59 -25.00 -0.83
C MET A 1 19.78 -24.07 -0.85
N ASP A 2 20.28 -23.72 -2.03
CA ASP A 2 21.46 -22.85 -2.17
C ASP A 2 21.09 -21.40 -1.83
N LYS A 3 21.76 -20.81 -0.83
CA LYS A 3 21.55 -19.42 -0.38
C LYS A 3 21.77 -18.41 -1.50
N THR A 4 22.65 -18.71 -2.44
CA THR A 4 22.95 -17.85 -3.59
C THR A 4 21.73 -17.75 -4.50
N LYS A 5 21.13 -18.89 -4.83
CA LYS A 5 19.93 -18.97 -5.66
C LYS A 5 18.74 -18.24 -5.05
N LEU A 6 18.58 -18.31 -3.72
CA LEU A 6 17.52 -17.57 -3.02
C LEU A 6 17.69 -16.05 -3.12
N ARG A 7 18.93 -15.55 -3.00
CA ARG A 7 19.22 -14.12 -3.13
C ARG A 7 18.98 -13.62 -4.55
N GLU A 8 19.38 -14.40 -5.56
CA GLU A 8 19.10 -14.09 -6.96
C GLU A 8 17.60 -14.04 -7.25
N GLN A 9 16.83 -14.99 -6.71
CA GLN A 9 15.36 -14.99 -6.84
C GLN A 9 14.72 -13.78 -6.17
N ALA A 10 15.15 -13.42 -4.95
CA ALA A 10 14.64 -12.25 -4.24
C ALA A 10 14.93 -10.95 -5.01
N LEU A 11 16.16 -10.80 -5.53
CA LEU A 11 16.53 -9.65 -6.35
C LEU A 11 15.70 -9.56 -7.63
N PHE A 12 15.49 -10.69 -8.32
CA PHE A 12 14.65 -10.73 -9.52
C PHE A 12 13.20 -10.31 -9.24
N ILE A 13 12.60 -10.82 -8.17
CA ILE A 13 11.23 -10.45 -7.77
C ILE A 13 11.18 -8.96 -7.44
N ARG A 14 12.13 -8.46 -6.64
CA ARG A 14 12.22 -7.04 -6.29
C ARG A 14 12.27 -6.17 -7.55
N THR A 15 13.21 -6.43 -8.46
CA THR A 15 13.33 -5.67 -9.73
C THR A 15 12.03 -5.73 -10.54
N SER A 16 11.42 -6.90 -10.68
CA SER A 16 10.17 -7.06 -11.40
C SER A 16 9.01 -6.25 -10.81
N LEU A 17 8.95 -6.08 -9.48
CA LEU A 17 7.94 -5.24 -8.82
C LEU A 17 8.11 -3.76 -9.14
N PHE A 18 9.35 -3.27 -9.21
CA PHE A 18 9.67 -1.90 -9.63
C PHE A 18 9.37 -1.68 -11.12
N ASP A 19 9.80 -2.60 -12.00
CA ASP A 19 9.61 -2.50 -13.45
C ASP A 19 8.11 -2.48 -13.82
N GLN A 20 7.30 -3.25 -13.11
CA GLN A 20 5.85 -3.26 -13.28
C GLN A 20 5.15 -2.08 -12.59
N GLY A 21 5.89 -1.23 -11.89
CA GLY A 21 5.41 -0.04 -11.20
C GLY A 21 4.59 -0.33 -9.94
N PHE A 22 4.72 -1.50 -9.33
CA PHE A 22 4.08 -1.80 -8.04
C PHE A 22 4.73 -1.06 -6.87
N LEU A 23 6.05 -0.92 -6.92
CA LEU A 23 6.85 -0.21 -5.93
C LEU A 23 7.42 1.10 -6.51
N ASP A 24 7.61 2.10 -5.65
CA ASP A 24 8.34 3.34 -5.98
C ASP A 24 9.54 3.56 -5.04
N GLU A 25 10.25 4.66 -5.24
CA GLU A 25 11.46 5.04 -4.51
C GLU A 25 11.33 4.99 -2.99
N GLN A 26 10.13 5.18 -2.43
CA GLN A 26 9.93 5.08 -0.98
C GLN A 26 10.25 3.68 -0.43
N PHE A 27 10.03 2.62 -1.21
CA PHE A 27 10.39 1.27 -0.79
C PHE A 27 11.92 1.09 -0.71
N ILE A 28 12.68 1.81 -1.54
CA ILE A 28 14.16 1.83 -1.49
C ILE A 28 14.60 2.53 -0.20
N GLU A 29 14.03 3.69 0.10
CA GLU A 29 14.31 4.41 1.36
C GLU A 29 14.00 3.53 2.58
N LEU A 30 12.93 2.73 2.53
CA LEU A 30 12.59 1.79 3.59
C LEU A 30 13.64 0.68 3.76
N GLU A 31 14.17 0.16 2.65
CA GLU A 31 15.28 -0.82 2.68
C GLU A 31 16.58 -0.23 3.22
N GLU A 32 16.86 1.05 2.95
CA GLU A 32 18.06 1.75 3.46
C GLU A 32 18.06 1.94 4.98
N LEU A 33 16.89 1.88 5.62
CA LEU A 33 16.75 1.93 7.08
C LEU A 33 17.06 0.59 7.76
N GLN A 34 17.17 -0.51 7.00
CA GLN A 34 17.52 -1.81 7.54
C GLN A 34 19.04 -1.94 7.70
N ASP A 35 19.48 -2.34 8.90
CA ASP A 35 20.89 -2.52 9.23
C ASP A 35 21.14 -3.81 10.04
N ASP A 36 22.40 -4.04 10.43
CA ASP A 36 22.78 -5.22 11.22
C ASP A 36 22.16 -5.24 12.64
N ALA A 37 21.72 -4.09 13.16
CA ALA A 37 21.06 -3.98 14.45
C ALA A 37 19.56 -4.28 14.37
N ASN A 38 18.92 -3.99 13.23
CA ASN A 38 17.55 -4.38 12.92
C ASN A 38 17.43 -5.06 11.54
N PRO A 39 17.84 -6.33 11.41
CA PRO A 39 17.90 -7.02 10.12
C PRO A 39 16.52 -7.36 9.53
N ASN A 40 15.43 -7.22 10.30
CA ASN A 40 14.07 -7.56 9.88
C ASN A 40 13.18 -6.32 9.70
N PHE A 41 13.75 -5.11 9.75
CA PHE A 41 12.99 -3.87 9.73
C PHE A 41 11.96 -3.80 8.60
N VAL A 42 12.37 -4.12 7.37
CA VAL A 42 11.46 -4.06 6.20
C VAL A 42 10.33 -5.08 6.33
N GLU A 43 10.63 -6.29 6.79
CA GLU A 43 9.63 -7.34 7.02
C GLU A 43 8.61 -6.89 8.07
N GLU A 44 9.05 -6.30 9.17
CA GLU A 44 8.20 -5.82 10.24
C GLU A 44 7.26 -4.71 9.76
N ILE A 45 7.79 -3.72 9.02
CA ILE A 45 6.99 -2.62 8.47
C ILE A 45 5.97 -3.10 7.45
N VAL A 46 6.37 -4.00 6.54
CA VAL A 46 5.46 -4.57 5.54
C VAL A 46 4.38 -5.44 6.20
N THR A 47 4.74 -6.18 7.25
CA THR A 47 3.77 -6.98 8.02
C THR A 47 2.77 -6.09 8.75
N LEU A 48 3.23 -5.00 9.36
CA LEU A 48 2.37 -4.00 9.98
C LEU A 48 1.42 -3.37 8.95
N PHE A 49 1.94 -2.98 7.78
CA PHE A 49 1.14 -2.46 6.67
C PHE A 49 0.01 -3.43 6.28
N TYR A 50 0.29 -4.73 6.14
CA TYR A 50 -0.75 -5.70 5.82
C TYR A 50 -1.83 -5.81 6.91
N SER A 51 -1.42 -5.83 8.18
CA SER A 51 -2.35 -5.84 9.32
C SER A 51 -3.27 -4.61 9.32
N ASP A 52 -2.70 -3.42 9.12
CA ASP A 52 -3.47 -2.18 9.06
C ASP A 52 -4.38 -2.11 7.83
N SER A 53 -3.90 -2.60 6.68
CA SER A 53 -4.66 -2.62 5.42
C SER A 53 -5.95 -3.42 5.54
N VAL A 54 -5.96 -4.56 6.25
CA VAL A 54 -7.17 -5.37 6.47
C VAL A 54 -8.26 -4.54 7.16
N ARG A 55 -7.88 -3.79 8.21
CA ARG A 55 -8.82 -2.92 8.93
C ARG A 55 -9.33 -1.77 8.06
N LEU A 56 -8.45 -1.16 7.27
CA LEU A 56 -8.79 -0.04 6.40
C LEU A 56 -9.75 -0.47 5.28
N ILE A 57 -9.42 -1.56 4.58
CA ILE A 57 -10.27 -2.13 3.51
C ILE A 57 -11.66 -2.49 4.07
N TYR A 58 -11.72 -3.11 5.25
CA TYR A 58 -13.00 -3.40 5.90
C TYR A 58 -13.84 -2.13 6.15
N ASN A 59 -13.23 -1.04 6.61
CA ASN A 59 -13.95 0.21 6.83
C ASN A 59 -14.46 0.83 5.52
N ILE A 60 -13.67 0.74 4.45
CA ILE A 60 -14.04 1.19 3.10
C ILE A 60 -15.25 0.41 2.60
N GLU A 61 -15.21 -0.93 2.66
CA GLU A 61 -16.33 -1.80 2.27
C GLU A 61 -17.60 -1.46 3.05
N ARG A 62 -17.47 -1.28 4.37
CA ARG A 62 -18.59 -0.87 5.23
C ARG A 62 -19.15 0.50 4.85
N GLY A 63 -18.29 1.44 4.46
CA GLY A 63 -18.70 2.76 3.95
C GLY A 63 -19.48 2.65 2.66
N LEU A 64 -19.02 1.82 1.72
CA LEU A 64 -19.67 1.59 0.42
C LEU A 64 -21.05 0.91 0.56
N MET A 65 -21.25 0.09 1.59
CA MET A 65 -22.54 -0.54 1.88
C MET A 65 -23.58 0.40 2.49
N THR A 66 -23.22 1.64 2.84
CA THR A 66 -24.19 2.62 3.37
C THR A 66 -25.06 3.19 2.25
N ASN A 67 -26.35 3.42 2.53
CA ASN A 67 -27.29 4.00 1.57
C ASN A 67 -28.09 5.16 2.22
N PRO A 68 -27.91 6.42 1.78
CA PRO A 68 -26.95 6.84 0.76
C PRO A 68 -25.49 6.71 1.25
N PRO A 69 -24.51 6.52 0.35
CA PRO A 69 -23.09 6.52 0.70
C PRO A 69 -22.68 7.86 1.31
N ASN A 70 -21.84 7.81 2.35
CA ASN A 70 -21.20 9.01 2.88
C ASN A 70 -19.84 9.22 2.20
N PHE A 71 -19.82 10.04 1.14
CA PHE A 71 -18.61 10.30 0.35
C PHE A 71 -17.51 10.99 1.13
N THR A 72 -17.83 11.90 2.04
CA THR A 72 -16.83 12.53 2.93
C THR A 72 -16.10 11.48 3.77
N LYS A 73 -16.85 10.55 4.36
CA LYS A 73 -16.26 9.48 5.18
C LYS A 73 -15.48 8.46 4.35
N LEU A 74 -15.92 8.18 3.12
CA LEU A 74 -15.19 7.34 2.18
C LEU A 74 -13.86 8.00 1.78
N ASP A 75 -13.86 9.30 1.55
CA ASP A 75 -12.63 10.06 1.27
C ASP A 75 -11.67 10.05 2.47
N ASP A 76 -12.17 10.21 3.69
CA ASP A 76 -11.35 10.09 4.91
C ASP A 76 -10.64 8.72 4.98
N PHE A 77 -11.37 7.63 4.65
CA PHE A 77 -10.78 6.29 4.59
C PHE A 77 -9.75 6.13 3.48
N MET A 78 -10.01 6.69 2.30
CA MET A 78 -9.05 6.71 1.19
C MET A 78 -7.80 7.49 1.54
N HIS A 79 -7.94 8.65 2.19
CA HIS A 79 -6.81 9.47 2.61
C HIS A 79 -5.92 8.69 3.58
N GLN A 80 -6.52 8.03 4.58
CA GLN A 80 -5.77 7.19 5.52
C GLN A 80 -5.07 6.01 4.81
N PHE A 81 -5.77 5.32 3.91
CA PHE A 81 -5.20 4.18 3.21
C PHE A 81 -4.11 4.58 2.21
N LYS A 82 -4.29 5.70 1.52
CA LYS A 82 -3.28 6.33 0.66
C LYS A 82 -2.01 6.67 1.45
N GLY A 83 -2.15 7.23 2.65
CA GLY A 83 -1.02 7.55 3.53
C GLY A 83 -0.23 6.28 3.91
N SER A 84 -0.93 5.23 4.30
CA SER A 84 -0.33 3.92 4.62
C SER A 84 0.36 3.26 3.40
N CYS A 85 -0.25 3.35 2.21
CA CYS A 85 0.38 2.87 0.98
C CYS A 85 1.62 3.69 0.62
N SER A 86 1.56 5.01 0.85
CA SER A 86 2.67 5.90 0.59
C SER A 86 3.87 5.55 1.46
N SER A 87 3.69 5.25 2.75
CA SER A 87 4.81 4.98 3.67
C SER A 87 5.64 3.74 3.34
N ILE A 88 5.13 2.82 2.50
CA ILE A 88 5.86 1.63 2.05
C ILE A 88 6.14 1.64 0.53
N GLY A 89 5.86 2.74 -0.16
CA GLY A 89 6.04 2.83 -1.61
C GLY A 89 5.12 1.94 -2.44
N ALA A 90 3.92 1.59 -1.95
CA ALA A 90 2.91 0.83 -2.69
C ALA A 90 2.22 1.69 -3.77
N LYS A 91 2.97 1.98 -4.84
CA LYS A 91 2.65 2.99 -5.86
C LYS A 91 1.28 2.82 -6.51
N LYS A 92 0.94 1.60 -6.97
CA LYS A 92 -0.34 1.37 -7.67
C LYS A 92 -1.53 1.61 -6.75
N VAL A 93 -1.50 1.06 -5.54
CA VAL A 93 -2.59 1.21 -4.57
C VAL A 93 -2.76 2.68 -4.18
N LYS A 94 -1.65 3.39 -3.94
CA LYS A 94 -1.64 4.85 -3.71
C LYS A 94 -2.32 5.63 -4.84
N THR A 95 -2.08 5.22 -6.09
CA THR A 95 -2.67 5.85 -7.28
C THR A 95 -4.18 5.63 -7.31
N GLU A 96 -4.63 4.38 -7.12
CA GLU A 96 -6.07 4.06 -7.10
C GLU A 96 -6.79 4.73 -5.92
N CYS A 97 -6.16 4.88 -4.75
CA CYS A 97 -6.74 5.65 -3.65
C CYS A 97 -6.97 7.12 -4.05
N SER A 98 -6.05 7.71 -4.82
CA SER A 98 -6.19 9.10 -5.29
C SER A 98 -7.35 9.24 -6.27
N ARG A 99 -7.51 8.27 -7.18
CA ARG A 99 -8.64 8.23 -8.11
C ARG A 99 -9.97 8.02 -7.38
N PHE A 100 -9.99 7.18 -6.34
CA PHE A 100 -11.17 7.01 -5.51
C PHE A 100 -11.57 8.32 -4.82
N SER A 101 -10.60 9.08 -4.29
CA SER A 101 -10.86 10.41 -3.72
C SER A 101 -11.52 11.36 -4.73
N GLU A 102 -11.08 11.35 -6.00
CA GLU A 102 -11.73 12.14 -7.06
C GLU A 102 -13.21 11.73 -7.26
N TYR A 103 -13.52 10.44 -7.14
CA TYR A 103 -14.91 9.96 -7.19
C TYR A 103 -15.72 10.38 -5.97
N CYS A 104 -15.11 10.41 -4.78
CA CYS A 104 -15.76 10.96 -3.59
C CYS A 104 -16.07 12.44 -3.74
N GLU A 105 -15.13 13.25 -4.26
CA GLU A 105 -15.33 14.68 -4.53
C GLU A 105 -16.45 14.93 -5.54
N ALA A 106 -16.58 14.05 -6.54
CA ALA A 106 -17.64 14.11 -7.55
C ALA A 106 -18.97 13.47 -7.11
N GLU A 107 -19.03 12.89 -5.90
CA GLU A 107 -20.15 12.06 -5.42
C GLU A 107 -20.56 10.96 -6.41
N ASN A 108 -19.59 10.41 -7.14
CA ASN A 108 -19.80 9.39 -8.15
C ASN A 108 -19.60 7.99 -7.55
N PHE A 109 -20.71 7.30 -7.26
CA PHE A 109 -20.67 5.95 -6.69
C PHE A 109 -20.16 4.87 -7.65
N GLU A 110 -20.34 5.05 -8.96
CA GLU A 110 -19.93 4.04 -9.96
C GLU A 110 -18.45 4.11 -10.33
N GLY A 111 -17.80 5.25 -10.05
CA GLY A 111 -16.38 5.49 -10.34
C GLY A 111 -16.09 5.80 -11.79
#